data_AF-A0A816BJJ0-F1
#
_entry.id   AF-A0A816BJJ0-F1
#
_cell.length_a   1.000
_cell.length_b   1.000
_cell.length_c   1.000
_cell.angle_alpha   90.00
_cell.angle_beta   90.00
_cell.angle_gamma   90.00
#
_symmetry.space_group_name_H-M   'P 1'
#
loop_
_entity.id
_entity.type
_entity.pdbx_description
1 polymer ?
#
loop_
_entity_poly.entity_id
_entity_poly.type
_entity_poly.pdbx_seq_one_letter_code
_entity_poly.pdbx_strand_id
1 'polypeptide(L)'
;QSESSWCCGCYSLIFTSGPVVGQELIVQVTNTGGDLGGNHFDLQIPGGGVGIFNGCSRQFGAPSDGWGARYGGIRQRSECSQLPAQLQSGCQWRFDWFKNADNPTMTLRRVKCPKEITDKTNCKRSDE
;
A
#
# COMPACT_ATOMS: atom_id res chain seq x y z
N GLN A 1 -0.59 -1.94 21.75
CA GLN A 1 0.29 -1.03 20.98
C GLN A 1 -0.58 0.13 20.49
N SER A 2 -0.04 1.34 20.40
CA SER A 2 -0.77 2.55 19.99
C SER A 2 -0.18 3.14 18.71
N GLU A 3 -0.94 3.99 18.03
CA GLU A 3 -0.49 4.70 16.83
C GLU A 3 0.85 5.42 17.01
N SER A 4 1.07 6.04 18.18
CA SER A 4 2.34 6.68 18.54
C SER A 4 3.57 5.76 18.45
N SER A 5 3.38 4.44 18.54
CA SER A 5 4.46 3.45 18.47
C SER A 5 4.87 3.06 17.05
N TRP A 6 3.98 3.18 16.05
CA TRP A 6 4.26 2.77 14.66
C TRP A 6 4.20 3.90 13.65
N CYS A 7 3.48 5.00 13.93
CA CYS A 7 3.32 6.08 12.95
C CYS A 7 4.68 6.64 12.52
N CYS A 8 4.83 6.76 11.20
CA CYS A 8 6.06 7.12 10.51
C CYS A 8 7.26 6.18 10.69
N GLY A 9 7.07 5.02 11.32
CA GLY A 9 8.10 3.99 11.43
C GLY A 9 8.21 3.20 10.13
N CYS A 10 9.44 2.79 9.79
CA CYS A 10 9.69 1.93 8.65
C CYS A 10 9.87 0.46 9.01
N TYR A 11 9.43 -0.40 8.11
CA TYR A 11 9.48 -1.84 8.26
C TYR A 11 9.95 -2.47 6.95
N SER A 12 10.87 -3.41 7.06
CA SER A 12 11.19 -4.36 5.99
C SER A 12 10.18 -5.50 6.03
N LEU A 13 9.50 -5.72 4.92
CA LEU A 13 8.57 -6.82 4.70
C LEU A 13 9.23 -7.83 3.76
N ILE A 14 9.42 -9.07 4.21
CA ILE A 14 9.91 -10.16 3.38
C ILE A 14 8.74 -11.11 3.13
N PHE A 15 8.29 -11.19 1.87
CA PHE A 15 7.12 -12.00 1.51
C PHE A 15 7.42 -13.50 1.59
N THR A 16 6.48 -14.25 2.12
CA THR A 16 6.58 -15.70 2.39
C THR A 16 5.55 -16.54 1.64
N SER A 17 4.63 -15.92 0.90
CA SER A 17 3.72 -16.62 -0.04
C SER A 17 3.46 -15.81 -1.32
N GLY A 18 2.80 -16.43 -2.30
CA GLY A 18 2.44 -15.80 -3.57
C GLY A 18 3.59 -15.68 -4.59
N PRO A 19 3.40 -14.93 -5.69
CA PRO A 19 4.39 -14.82 -6.77
C PRO A 19 5.62 -13.95 -6.41
N VAL A 20 5.59 -13.33 -5.23
CA VAL A 20 6.63 -12.41 -4.72
C VAL A 20 7.43 -12.98 -3.55
N VAL A 21 7.31 -14.28 -3.26
CA VAL A 21 8.10 -14.96 -2.21
C VAL A 21 9.58 -14.61 -2.30
N GLY A 22 10.16 -14.26 -1.15
CA GLY A 22 11.56 -13.89 -1.00
C GLY A 22 11.90 -12.46 -1.43
N GLN A 23 10.97 -11.73 -2.06
CA GLN A 23 11.17 -10.31 -2.32
C GLN A 23 11.01 -9.49 -1.03
N GLU A 24 11.81 -8.43 -0.91
CA GLU A 24 11.78 -7.50 0.20
C GLU A 24 11.16 -6.16 -0.23
N LEU A 25 10.26 -5.62 0.60
CA LEU A 25 9.67 -4.31 0.44
C LEU A 25 9.84 -3.51 1.73
N ILE A 26 10.49 -2.35 1.65
CA ILE A 26 10.57 -1.41 2.78
C ILE A 26 9.41 -0.42 2.68
N VAL A 27 8.61 -0.32 3.74
CA VAL A 27 7.43 0.56 3.83
C VAL A 27 7.55 1.50 5.00
N GLN A 28 6.89 2.67 4.93
CA GLN A 28 6.63 3.53 6.07
C GLN A 28 5.14 3.50 6.40
N VAL A 29 4.81 3.38 7.69
CA VAL A 29 3.41 3.43 8.14
C VAL A 29 2.93 4.88 8.15
N THR A 30 1.93 5.18 7.33
CA THR A 30 1.34 6.54 7.20
C THR A 30 -0.14 6.60 7.60
N ASN A 31 -0.74 5.47 7.94
CA ASN A 31 -2.13 5.35 8.36
C ASN A 31 -2.30 4.15 9.29
N THR A 32 -3.41 4.12 10.03
CA THR A 32 -3.82 2.97 10.86
C THR A 32 -5.09 2.34 10.28
N GLY A 33 -5.06 1.02 10.03
CA GLY A 33 -6.22 0.18 9.74
C GLY A 33 -6.73 -0.52 11.00
N GLY A 34 -8.00 -0.91 11.02
CA GLY A 34 -8.64 -1.48 12.22
C GLY A 34 -9.54 -2.68 11.95
N ASP A 35 -9.64 -3.14 10.71
CA ASP A 35 -10.64 -4.08 10.20
C ASP A 35 -10.12 -5.51 10.03
N LEU A 36 -8.81 -5.73 10.20
CA LEU A 36 -8.18 -7.05 10.16
C LEU A 36 -7.50 -7.36 11.51
N GLY A 37 -7.31 -8.65 11.83
CA GLY A 37 -6.70 -9.11 13.09
C GLY A 37 -5.26 -8.60 13.33
N GLY A 38 -4.57 -9.12 14.36
CA GLY A 38 -3.22 -8.67 14.70
C GLY A 38 -2.20 -8.82 13.56
N ASN A 39 -1.33 -7.80 13.39
CA ASN A 39 -0.18 -7.77 12.47
C ASN A 39 -0.49 -7.88 10.96
N HIS A 40 -1.48 -7.13 10.47
CA HIS A 40 -1.70 -6.94 9.03
C HIS A 40 -1.02 -5.65 8.52
N PHE A 41 -0.71 -5.59 7.22
CA PHE A 41 -0.19 -4.43 6.52
C PHE A 41 -1.01 -4.17 5.26
N ASP A 42 -1.78 -3.07 5.26
CA ASP A 42 -2.49 -2.63 4.07
C ASP A 42 -1.57 -1.76 3.21
N LEU A 43 -1.09 -2.34 2.12
CA LEU A 43 -0.23 -1.64 1.18
C LEU A 43 -1.05 -0.62 0.36
N GLN A 44 -0.66 0.65 0.42
CA GLN A 44 -1.27 1.70 -0.40
C GLN A 44 -0.84 1.55 -1.86
N ILE A 45 -1.68 0.86 -2.63
CA ILE A 45 -1.47 0.60 -4.05
C ILE A 45 -2.65 1.21 -4.83
N PRO A 46 -2.43 2.25 -5.67
CA PRO A 46 -3.50 2.81 -6.49
C PRO A 46 -4.17 1.75 -7.35
N GLY A 47 -5.51 1.72 -7.35
CA GLY A 47 -6.28 0.68 -8.03
C GLY A 47 -6.40 -0.63 -7.24
N GLY A 48 -5.96 -0.69 -5.99
CA GLY A 48 -6.16 -1.83 -5.07
C GLY A 48 -7.56 -1.94 -4.45
N GLY A 49 -8.45 -0.97 -4.72
CA GLY A 49 -9.78 -0.88 -4.13
C GLY A 49 -9.85 0.19 -3.04
N VAL A 50 -11.00 0.83 -2.90
CA VAL A 50 -11.23 1.93 -1.92
C VAL A 50 -11.65 1.41 -0.54
N GLY A 51 -12.12 0.15 -0.47
CA GLY A 51 -12.58 -0.47 0.76
C GLY A 51 -13.77 0.26 1.38
N ILE A 52 -13.70 0.49 2.69
CA ILE A 52 -14.77 1.12 3.47
C ILE A 52 -15.01 2.56 3.00
N PHE A 53 -13.94 3.33 2.80
CA PHE A 53 -14.00 4.77 2.55
C PHE A 53 -13.57 5.13 1.11
N ASN A 54 -14.45 5.78 0.34
CA ASN A 54 -14.15 6.22 -1.02
C ASN A 54 -13.88 7.72 -1.11
N GLY A 55 -12.67 8.14 -0.72
CA GLY A 55 -12.20 9.52 -0.95
C GLY A 55 -11.91 9.83 -2.42
N CYS A 56 -11.59 8.81 -3.23
CA CYS A 56 -11.26 8.95 -4.65
C CYS A 56 -12.42 9.51 -5.48
N SER A 57 -13.66 9.20 -5.10
CA SER A 57 -14.87 9.78 -5.71
C SER A 57 -14.88 11.31 -5.63
N ARG A 58 -14.53 11.88 -4.48
CA ARG A 58 -14.50 13.33 -4.27
C ARG A 58 -13.27 13.99 -4.87
N GLN A 59 -12.11 13.33 -4.79
CA GLN A 59 -10.85 13.90 -5.25
C GLN A 59 -10.69 13.87 -6.77
N PHE A 60 -11.13 12.78 -7.41
CA PHE A 60 -10.84 12.49 -8.82
C PHE A 60 -12.08 12.11 -9.63
N GLY A 61 -13.28 12.16 -9.05
CA GLY A 61 -14.49 11.73 -9.75
C GLY A 61 -14.54 10.22 -10.03
N ALA A 62 -13.83 9.41 -9.23
CA ALA A 62 -13.86 7.95 -9.38
C ALA A 62 -15.29 7.40 -9.17
N PRO A 63 -15.62 6.21 -9.73
CA PRO A 63 -16.91 5.56 -9.50
C PRO A 63 -17.22 5.34 -8.01
N SER A 64 -18.48 5.02 -7.70
CA SER A 64 -18.97 4.81 -6.32
C SER A 64 -18.18 3.74 -5.54
N ASP A 65 -17.67 2.73 -6.25
CA ASP A 65 -16.84 1.65 -5.69
C ASP A 65 -15.33 1.84 -5.98
N GLY A 66 -14.91 3.02 -6.45
CA GLY A 66 -13.56 3.28 -6.91
C GLY A 66 -13.29 2.73 -8.31
N TRP A 67 -12.01 2.65 -8.68
CA TRP A 67 -11.61 1.99 -9.94
C TRP A 67 -11.60 0.47 -9.73
N GLY A 68 -12.46 -0.24 -10.47
CA GLY A 68 -12.63 -1.68 -10.35
C GLY A 68 -13.57 -2.08 -9.20
N ALA A 69 -13.27 -3.19 -8.53
CA ALA A 69 -14.06 -3.67 -7.40
C ALA A 69 -13.78 -2.86 -6.13
N ARG A 70 -14.80 -2.69 -5.28
CA ARG A 70 -14.68 -1.96 -4.00
C ARG A 70 -13.52 -2.46 -3.14
N TYR A 71 -13.36 -3.77 -3.05
CA TYR A 71 -12.25 -4.46 -2.41
C TYR A 71 -11.47 -5.23 -3.49
N GLY A 72 -10.15 -5.01 -3.57
CA GLY A 72 -9.28 -5.63 -4.57
C GLY A 72 -9.14 -4.84 -5.88
N GLY A 73 -10.02 -3.88 -6.15
CA GLY A 73 -9.87 -2.89 -7.22
C GLY A 73 -9.85 -3.48 -8.63
N ILE A 74 -8.98 -2.93 -9.48
CA ILE A 74 -8.85 -3.36 -10.88
C ILE A 74 -8.20 -4.76 -10.99
N ARG A 75 -8.40 -5.46 -12.10
CA ARG A 75 -7.93 -6.85 -12.30
C ARG A 75 -6.83 -6.99 -13.34
N GLN A 76 -6.64 -5.98 -14.18
CA GLN A 76 -5.69 -6.00 -15.28
C GLN A 76 -4.84 -4.74 -15.29
N ARG A 77 -3.56 -4.90 -15.65
CA ARG A 77 -2.61 -3.78 -15.78
C ARG A 77 -3.10 -2.70 -16.74
N SER A 78 -3.80 -3.08 -17.81
CA SER A 78 -4.36 -2.14 -18.79
C SER A 78 -5.37 -1.17 -18.18
N GLU A 79 -6.08 -1.56 -17.12
CA GLU A 79 -7.05 -0.72 -16.44
C GLU A 79 -6.39 0.43 -15.66
N CYS A 80 -5.06 0.39 -15.45
CA CYS A 80 -4.33 1.52 -14.90
C CYS A 80 -4.49 2.81 -15.73
N SER A 81 -4.82 2.72 -17.02
CA SER A 81 -5.08 3.90 -17.85
C SER A 81 -6.36 4.65 -17.46
N GLN A 82 -7.25 4.03 -16.68
CA GLN A 82 -8.47 4.65 -16.16
C GLN A 82 -8.20 5.53 -14.94
N LEU A 83 -7.04 5.37 -14.29
CA LEU A 83 -6.64 6.16 -13.13
C LEU A 83 -6.00 7.50 -13.58
N PRO A 84 -6.07 8.54 -12.74
CA PRO A 84 -5.33 9.79 -12.96
C PRO A 84 -3.84 9.55 -13.22
N ALA A 85 -3.24 10.34 -14.10
CA ALA A 85 -1.85 10.17 -14.54
C ALA A 85 -0.85 10.00 -13.37
N GLN A 86 -1.00 10.82 -12.31
CA GLN A 86 -0.13 10.75 -11.13
C GLN A 86 -0.23 9.43 -10.32
N LEU A 87 -1.27 8.61 -10.54
CA LEU A 87 -1.49 7.34 -9.84
C LEU A 87 -1.09 6.12 -10.69
N GLN A 88 -0.86 6.30 -12.00
CA GLN A 88 -0.68 5.18 -12.93
C GLN A 88 0.61 4.39 -12.67
N SER A 89 1.70 5.05 -12.25
CA SER A 89 2.96 4.36 -11.95
C SER A 89 2.83 3.41 -10.76
N GLY A 90 2.21 3.85 -9.67
CA GLY A 90 1.91 3.00 -8.51
C GLY A 90 0.90 1.89 -8.84
N CYS A 91 -0.06 2.18 -9.72
CA CYS A 91 -0.98 1.17 -10.23
C CYS A 91 -0.25 0.07 -11.03
N GLN A 92 0.63 0.46 -11.95
CA GLN A 92 1.39 -0.49 -12.76
C GLN A 92 2.37 -1.31 -11.92
N TRP A 93 2.97 -0.70 -10.89
CA TRP A 93 3.82 -1.40 -9.92
C TRP A 93 3.15 -2.64 -9.31
N ARG A 94 1.83 -2.59 -9.06
CA ARG A 94 1.02 -3.73 -8.59
C ARG A 94 1.19 -4.96 -9.49
N PHE A 95 1.16 -4.76 -10.80
CA PHE A 95 1.20 -5.83 -11.78
C PHE A 95 2.63 -6.20 -12.18
N ASP A 96 3.55 -5.23 -12.13
CA ASP A 96 4.92 -5.40 -12.61
C ASP A 96 5.81 -6.02 -11.54
N TRP A 97 6.21 -5.24 -10.53
CA TRP A 97 7.10 -5.70 -9.47
C TRP A 97 6.38 -6.63 -8.49
N PHE A 98 5.17 -6.24 -8.09
CA PHE A 98 4.36 -6.99 -7.12
C PHE A 98 3.63 -8.18 -7.75
N LYS A 99 3.74 -8.36 -9.08
CA LYS A 99 3.22 -9.52 -9.84
C LYS A 99 1.75 -9.84 -9.57
N ASN A 100 0.97 -8.81 -9.25
CA ASN A 100 -0.42 -8.88 -8.84
C ASN A 100 -0.66 -9.93 -7.74
N ALA A 101 0.26 -10.03 -6.77
CA ALA A 101 0.10 -10.91 -5.63
C ALA A 101 -1.17 -10.56 -4.86
N ASP A 102 -1.98 -11.59 -4.55
CA ASP A 102 -3.22 -11.45 -3.79
C ASP A 102 -2.95 -11.77 -2.31
N ASN A 103 -2.86 -10.73 -1.49
CA ASN A 103 -2.65 -10.80 -0.05
C ASN A 103 -1.53 -11.78 0.39
N PRO A 104 -0.29 -11.61 -0.13
CA PRO A 104 0.81 -12.47 0.25
C PRO A 104 1.12 -12.34 1.74
N THR A 105 1.45 -13.45 2.39
CA THR A 105 1.95 -13.44 3.75
C THR A 105 3.39 -12.93 3.77
N MET A 106 3.84 -12.47 4.92
CA MET A 106 5.15 -11.86 5.10
C MET A 106 5.69 -12.04 6.52
N THR A 107 6.98 -11.85 6.67
CA THR A 107 7.62 -11.52 7.95
C THR A 107 8.03 -10.06 7.94
N LEU A 108 8.03 -9.41 9.10
CA LEU A 108 8.34 -7.98 9.21
C LEU A 108 9.40 -7.70 10.26
N ARG A 109 10.22 -6.68 10.02
CA ARG A 109 11.19 -6.14 10.97
C ARG A 109 11.25 -4.62 10.87
N ARG A 110 11.22 -3.92 12.01
CA ARG A 110 11.44 -2.47 12.05
C ARG A 110 12.84 -2.14 11.55
N VAL A 111 12.96 -1.13 10.70
CA VAL A 111 14.23 -0.63 10.14
C VAL A 111 14.25 0.88 10.20
N LYS A 112 15.43 1.48 10.07
CA LYS A 112 15.56 2.93 9.87
C LYS A 112 14.92 3.32 8.54
N CYS A 113 14.16 4.41 8.51
CA CYS A 113 13.55 4.84 7.25
C CYS A 113 14.59 5.29 6.22
N PRO A 114 14.55 4.76 4.99
CA PRO A 114 15.29 5.31 3.86
C PRO A 114 14.86 6.74 3.55
N LYS A 115 15.81 7.57 3.11
CA LYS A 115 15.57 8.98 2.81
C LYS A 115 14.56 9.15 1.66
N GLU A 116 14.57 8.22 0.71
CA GLU A 116 13.66 8.16 -0.44
C GLU A 116 12.19 8.01 -0.03
N ILE A 117 11.92 7.56 1.19
CA ILE A 117 10.58 7.46 1.77
C ILE A 117 10.27 8.70 2.62
N THR A 118 11.16 9.08 3.55
CA THR A 118 10.91 10.22 4.44
C THR A 118 10.83 11.56 3.70
N ASP A 119 11.57 11.72 2.60
CA ASP A 119 11.50 12.94 1.79
C ASP A 119 10.16 13.08 1.04
N LYS A 120 9.43 11.98 0.84
CA LYS A 120 8.10 12.01 0.23
C LYS A 120 7.01 12.34 1.24
N THR A 121 7.12 11.78 2.44
CA THR A 121 6.08 11.93 3.49
C THR A 121 6.33 13.12 4.41
N ASN A 122 7.56 13.65 4.42
CA ASN A 122 8.05 14.64 5.37
C ASN A 122 7.83 14.22 6.83
N CYS A 123 7.78 12.91 7.11
CA CYS A 123 7.65 12.38 8.45
C CYS A 123 8.83 11.49 8.79
N LYS A 124 9.49 11.79 9.90
CA LYS A 124 10.59 11.01 10.47
C LYS A 124 10.41 10.95 11.97
N ARG A 125 10.55 9.75 12.55
CA ARG A 125 10.47 9.61 14.01
C ARG A 125 11.79 10.06 14.67
N SER A 126 11.69 10.55 15.90
CA SER A 126 12.86 10.93 16.69
C SER A 126 13.61 9.74 17.27
N ASP A 127 12.98 8.55 17.29
CA ASP A 127 13.54 7.29 17.78
C ASP A 127 14.12 6.42 16.63
N GLU A 128 14.48 7.04 15.50
CA GLU A 128 15.16 6.41 14.35
C GLU A 128 16.68 6.62 14.30
#